data_AF-A0A3D4LUA3-F1
#
_entry.id   AF-A0A3D4LUA3-F1
#
_cell.length_a   1.000
_cell.length_b   1.000
_cell.length_c   1.000
_cell.angle_alpha   90.00
_cell.angle_beta   90.00
_cell.angle_gamma   90.00
#
_symmetry.space_group_name_H-M   'P 1'
#
loop_
_entity.id
_entity.type
_entity.pdbx_description
1 polymer ?
#
loop_
_entity_poly.entity_id
_entity_poly.type
_entity_poly.pdbx_seq_one_letter_code
_entity_poly.pdbx_strand_id
1 'polypeptide(L)'
;MAVIQVTPEMLTSKASELRGIKEQHDESMAKMKTLISGLNEIWKGEALDAFVQKYESMQSTFTNFSEMLESYAKLMDTAATKLQETDQSLSNTMKSFGE
;
A
#
# COMPACT_ATOMS: atom_id res chain seq x y z
N MET A 1 31.31 8.35 0.47
CA MET A 1 30.19 7.63 1.13
C MET A 1 28.92 8.35 0.72
N ALA A 2 28.03 7.70 -0.03
CA ALA A 2 26.74 8.30 -0.32
C ALA A 2 25.93 8.28 0.99
N VAL A 3 25.82 9.44 1.64
CA VAL A 3 24.79 9.63 2.66
C VAL A 3 23.49 9.55 1.87
N ILE A 4 22.79 8.43 1.96
CA ILE A 4 21.39 8.39 1.53
C ILE A 4 20.68 9.30 2.52
N GLN A 5 20.56 10.58 2.18
CA GLN A 5 19.70 11.51 2.89
C GLN A 5 18.27 11.06 2.63
N VAL A 6 17.75 10.22 3.52
CA VAL A 6 16.33 9.93 3.56
C VAL A 6 15.64 11.22 3.97
N THR A 7 15.03 11.91 3.00
CA THR A 7 14.23 13.11 3.26
C THR A 7 12.77 12.73 3.53
N PRO A 8 12.03 13.56 4.28
CA PRO A 8 10.58 13.38 4.44
C PRO A 8 9.87 13.24 3.08
N GLU A 9 10.23 14.08 2.11
CA GLU A 9 9.66 14.06 0.75
C GLU A 9 9.88 12.73 0.04
N MET A 10 11.07 12.14 0.16
CA MET A 10 11.38 10.83 -0.43
C MET A 10 10.52 9.73 0.21
N LEU A 11 10.32 9.76 1.52
CA LEU A 11 9.47 8.78 2.21
C LEU A 11 7.99 8.91 1.81
N THR A 12 7.47 10.14 1.74
CA THR A 12 6.09 10.39 1.28
C THR A 12 5.89 9.98 -0.18
N SER A 13 6.90 10.20 -1.04
CA SER A 13 6.87 9.72 -2.43
C SER A 13 6.80 8.19 -2.48
N LYS A 14 7.61 7.49 -1.68
CA LYS A 14 7.61 6.02 -1.62
C LYS A 14 6.33 5.46 -1.01
N ALA A 15 5.73 6.14 -0.04
CA ALA A 15 4.42 5.81 0.49
C ALA A 15 3.33 5.91 -0.60
N SER A 16 3.39 6.96 -1.43
CA SER A 16 2.49 7.14 -2.57
C SER A 16 2.66 6.05 -3.63
N GLU A 17 3.90 5.66 -3.94
CA GLU A 17 4.18 4.53 -4.83
C GLU A 17 3.58 3.22 -4.31
N LEU A 18 3.69 2.93 -3.01
CA LEU A 18 3.08 1.75 -2.40
C LEU A 18 1.55 1.76 -2.49
N ARG A 19 0.91 2.92 -2.29
CA ARG A 19 -0.54 3.08 -2.49
C ARG A 19 -0.95 2.86 -3.94
N GLY A 20 -0.16 3.31 -4.90
CA GLY A 20 -0.39 3.03 -6.31
C GLY A 20 -0.31 1.52 -6.63
N ILE A 21 0.61 0.79 -6.00
CA ILE A 21 0.68 -0.69 -6.13
C ILE A 21 -0.57 -1.34 -5.53
N LYS A 22 -1.03 -0.84 -4.37
CA LYS A 22 -2.26 -1.32 -3.72
C LYS A 22 -3.48 -1.12 -4.63
N GLU A 23 -3.64 0.07 -5.22
CA GLU A 23 -4.75 0.36 -6.14
C GLU A 23 -4.72 -0.58 -7.36
N GLN A 24 -3.56 -0.78 -7.97
CA GLN A 24 -3.40 -1.72 -9.09
C GLN A 24 -3.73 -3.16 -8.69
N HIS A 25 -3.35 -3.57 -7.48
CA HIS A 25 -3.71 -4.89 -6.93
C HIS A 25 -5.23 -5.02 -6.79
N ASP A 26 -5.88 -4.07 -6.12
CA ASP A 26 -7.32 -4.06 -5.88
C ASP A 26 -8.11 -4.07 -7.21
N GLU A 27 -7.67 -3.28 -8.20
CA GLU A 27 -8.25 -3.30 -9.54
C GLU A 27 -8.11 -4.65 -10.23
N SER A 28 -6.93 -5.28 -10.12
CA SER A 28 -6.66 -6.58 -10.72
C SER A 28 -7.55 -7.67 -10.12
N MET A 29 -7.77 -7.62 -8.80
CA MET A 29 -8.67 -8.53 -8.11
C MET A 29 -10.13 -8.28 -8.48
N ALA A 30 -10.55 -7.02 -8.63
CA ALA A 30 -11.89 -6.68 -9.13
C ALA A 30 -12.12 -7.23 -10.55
N LYS A 31 -11.15 -7.07 -11.45
CA LYS A 31 -11.18 -7.64 -12.82
C LYS A 31 -11.29 -9.16 -12.78
N MET A 32 -10.51 -9.83 -11.92
CA MET A 32 -10.58 -11.28 -11.74
C MET A 32 -11.98 -11.72 -11.29
N LYS A 33 -12.58 -11.03 -10.31
CA LYS A 33 -13.95 -11.29 -9.88
C LYS A 33 -14.95 -11.18 -11.02
N THR A 34 -14.88 -10.11 -11.83
CA THR A 34 -15.77 -9.93 -12.98
C THR A 34 -15.64 -11.05 -14.00
N LEU A 35 -14.42 -11.49 -14.32
CA LEU A 35 -14.19 -12.61 -15.23
C LEU A 35 -14.81 -13.90 -14.69
N ILE A 36 -14.66 -14.18 -13.39
CA ILE A 36 -15.26 -15.35 -12.74
C ILE A 36 -16.78 -15.31 -12.80
N SER A 37 -17.37 -14.15 -12.50
CA SER A 37 -18.82 -13.98 -12.61
C SER A 37 -19.33 -14.15 -14.04
N GLY A 38 -18.58 -13.69 -15.05
CA GLY A 38 -18.93 -13.89 -16.47
C GLY A 38 -18.81 -15.34 -16.94
N LEU A 39 -17.87 -16.11 -16.37
CA LEU A 39 -17.76 -17.55 -16.65
C LEU A 39 -19.01 -18.32 -16.24
N ASN A 40 -19.75 -17.86 -15.23
CA ASN A 40 -21.00 -18.48 -14.79
C ASN A 40 -22.09 -18.50 -15.88
N GLU A 41 -22.04 -17.56 -16.81
CA GLU A 41 -23.00 -17.50 -17.92
C GLU A 41 -22.70 -18.55 -19.00
N ILE A 42 -21.43 -18.94 -19.14
CA ILE A 42 -20.93 -19.79 -20.24
C ILE A 42 -20.68 -21.23 -19.77
N TRP A 43 -20.14 -21.40 -18.57
CA TRP A 43 -19.75 -22.68 -18.00
C TRP A 43 -20.59 -22.99 -16.76
N LYS A 44 -21.60 -23.86 -16.90
CA LYS A 44 -22.45 -24.31 -15.80
C LYS A 44 -22.00 -25.68 -15.29
N GLY A 45 -21.96 -25.86 -13.97
CA GLY A 45 -21.71 -27.15 -13.31
C GLY A 45 -20.68 -27.07 -12.18
N GLU A 46 -20.42 -28.22 -11.56
CA GLU A 46 -19.60 -28.35 -10.34
C GLU A 46 -18.17 -27.78 -10.46
N ALA A 47 -17.60 -27.76 -11.67
CA ALA A 47 -16.27 -27.22 -11.92
C ALA A 47 -16.21 -25.68 -11.76
N LEU A 48 -17.28 -24.97 -12.14
CA LEU A 48 -17.38 -23.53 -11.90
C LEU A 48 -17.56 -23.25 -10.41
N ASP A 49 -18.43 -23.99 -9.73
CA ASP A 49 -18.67 -23.83 -8.29
C ASP A 49 -17.37 -24.01 -7.49
N ALA A 50 -16.57 -25.03 -7.84
CA ALA A 50 -15.24 -25.23 -7.25
C ALA A 50 -14.30 -24.05 -7.50
N PHE A 51 -14.35 -23.44 -8.69
CA PHE A 51 -13.52 -22.27 -9.04
C PHE A 51 -13.92 -21.03 -8.25
N VAL A 52 -15.23 -20.76 -8.15
CA VAL A 52 -15.79 -19.65 -7.36
C VAL A 52 -15.43 -19.81 -5.89
N GLN A 53 -15.65 -21.00 -5.31
CA GLN A 53 -15.28 -21.29 -3.92
C GLN A 53 -13.78 -21.09 -3.69
N LYS A 54 -12.93 -21.51 -4.64
CA LYS A 54 -11.49 -21.29 -4.52
C LYS A 54 -11.14 -19.82 -4.50
N TYR A 55 -11.76 -19.02 -5.36
CA TYR A 55 -11.55 -17.57 -5.39
C TYR A 55 -12.01 -16.90 -4.08
N GLU A 56 -13.20 -17.23 -3.60
CA GLU A 56 -13.72 -16.73 -2.32
C GLU A 56 -12.82 -17.10 -1.14
N SER A 57 -12.27 -18.32 -1.13
CA SER A 57 -11.32 -18.76 -0.09
C SER A 57 -10.03 -17.93 -0.06
N MET A 58 -9.63 -17.34 -1.20
CA MET A 58 -8.44 -16.49 -1.31
C MET A 58 -8.74 -15.01 -1.05
N GLN A 59 -10.01 -14.61 -0.97
CA GLN A 59 -10.40 -13.21 -0.81
C GLN A 59 -9.73 -12.57 0.41
N SER A 60 -9.67 -13.28 1.53
CA SER A 60 -8.98 -12.79 2.73
C SER A 60 -7.48 -12.56 2.49
N THR A 61 -6.82 -13.42 1.72
CA THR A 61 -5.40 -13.25 1.37
C THR A 61 -5.18 -11.99 0.54
N PHE A 62 -6.05 -11.69 -0.41
CA PHE A 62 -5.98 -10.47 -1.21
C PHE A 62 -6.20 -9.22 -0.35
N THR A 63 -7.24 -9.21 0.48
CA THR A 63 -7.50 -8.11 1.42
C THR A 63 -6.31 -7.88 2.36
N ASN A 64 -5.75 -8.95 2.94
CA ASN A 64 -4.60 -8.85 3.83
C ASN A 64 -3.37 -8.27 3.13
N PHE A 65 -3.17 -8.57 1.85
CA PHE A 65 -2.08 -8.00 1.05
C PHE A 65 -2.28 -6.49 0.85
N SER A 66 -3.50 -6.05 0.51
CA SER A 66 -3.82 -4.62 0.38
C SER A 66 -3.68 -3.87 1.71
N GLU A 67 -4.07 -4.48 2.82
CA GLU A 67 -3.87 -3.92 4.17
C GLU A 67 -2.38 -3.83 4.53
N MET A 68 -1.59 -4.84 4.15
CA MET A 68 -0.14 -4.83 4.35
C MET A 68 0.51 -3.66 3.60
N LEU A 69 0.16 -3.45 2.33
CA LEU A 69 0.67 -2.32 1.54
C LEU A 69 0.31 -0.97 2.17
N GLU A 70 -0.93 -0.81 2.63
CA GLU A 70 -1.38 0.40 3.31
C GLU A 70 -0.63 0.62 4.63
N SER A 71 -0.37 -0.45 5.39
CA SER A 71 0.40 -0.39 6.64
C SER A 71 1.83 0.10 6.39
N TYR A 72 2.50 -0.43 5.36
CA TYR A 72 3.84 0.04 4.97
C TYR A 72 3.83 1.50 4.51
N ALA A 73 2.84 1.92 3.74
CA ALA A 73 2.70 3.32 3.33
C ALA A 73 2.54 4.24 4.55
N LYS A 74 1.69 3.87 5.52
CA LYS A 74 1.53 4.61 6.79
C LYS A 74 2.80 4.67 7.62
N LEU A 75 3.59 3.59 7.66
CA LEU A 75 4.88 3.58 8.34
C LEU A 75 5.86 4.59 7.71
N MET A 76 5.89 4.66 6.37
CA MET A 76 6.72 5.63 5.65
C MET A 76 6.27 7.07 5.91
N ASP A 77 4.96 7.35 5.89
CA ASP A 77 4.42 8.67 6.23
C ASP A 77 4.76 9.06 7.68
N THR A 78 4.63 8.12 8.62
CA THR A 78 4.97 8.35 10.03
C THR A 78 6.46 8.68 10.20
N ALA A 79 7.33 7.96 9.47
CA ALA A 79 8.76 8.25 9.48
C ALA A 79 9.09 9.62 8.87
N ALA A 80 8.40 10.01 7.80
CA ALA A 80 8.53 11.33 7.18
C ALA A 80 8.19 12.46 8.17
N THR A 81 7.04 12.34 8.85
CA THR A 81 6.60 13.31 9.87
C THR A 81 7.62 13.43 11.00
N LYS A 82 8.09 12.31 11.55
CA LYS A 82 9.08 12.33 12.65
C LYS A 82 10.40 12.97 12.24
N LEU A 83 10.87 12.73 11.01
CA LEU A 83 12.07 13.37 10.48
C LEU A 83 11.88 14.88 10.37
N GLN A 84 10.74 15.33 9.84
CA GLN A 84 10.41 16.75 9.70
C GLN A 84 10.31 17.46 11.07
N GLU A 85 9.66 16.85 12.05
CA GLU A 85 9.56 17.38 13.42
C GLU A 85 10.94 17.51 14.07
N THR A 86 11.80 16.50 13.90
CA THR A 86 13.17 16.50 14.45
C THR A 86 14.01 17.62 13.84
N ASP A 87 13.95 17.78 12.52
CA ASP A 87 14.69 18.82 11.79
C ASP A 87 14.23 20.23 12.19
N GLN A 88 12.92 20.44 12.30
CA GLN A 88 12.36 21.72 12.72
C GLN A 88 12.72 22.07 14.17
N SER A 89 12.71 21.09 15.07
CA SER A 89 13.15 21.25 16.46
C SER A 89 14.63 21.64 16.56
N LEU A 90 15.49 20.98 15.78
CA LEU A 90 16.91 21.28 15.72
C LEU A 90 17.16 22.69 15.18
N SER A 91 16.47 23.09 14.11
CA SER A 91 16.54 24.43 13.53
C SER A 91 16.18 25.51 14.54
N ASN A 92 15.10 25.32 15.30
CA ASN A 92 14.67 26.25 16.34
C ASN A 92 15.70 26.37 17.47
N THR A 93 16.25 25.24 17.92
CA THR A 93 17.31 25.21 18.95
C THR A 93 18.55 25.99 18.48
N MET A 94 18.99 25.78 17.24
CA MET A 94 20.15 26.49 16.68
C MET A 94 19.93 28.00 16.58
N LYS A 95 18.71 28.44 16.19
CA LYS A 95 18.36 29.87 16.16
C LYS A 95 18.45 30.50 17.55
N SER A 96 17.97 29.81 18.58
CA SER A 96 18.00 30.30 19.97
C SER A 96 19.39 30.34 20.60
N PHE A 97 20.37 29.57 20.08
CA PHE A 97 21.73 29.56 20.62
C PHE A 97 22.57 30.77 20.14
N GLY A 98 22.11 31.48 19.10
CA GLY A 98 22.77 32.65 18.55
C GLY A 98 22.25 34.00 19.06
N GLU A 99 21.19 34.00 19.88
CA GLU A 99 20.66 35.17 20.60
C GLU A 99 21.16 35.17 22.06
#